data_AF-A0A377ZQQ8-F1
#
_entry.id   AF-A0A377ZQQ8-F1
#
_cell.length_a   1.000
_cell.length_b   1.000
_cell.length_c   1.000
_cell.angle_alpha   90.00
_cell.angle_beta   90.00
_cell.angle_gamma   90.00
#
_symmetry.space_group_name_H-M   'P 1'
#
loop_
_entity.id
_entity.type
_entity.pdbx_description
1 polymer ?
#
loop_
_entity_poly.entity_id
_entity_poly.type
_entity_poly.pdbx_seq_one_letter_code
_entity_poly.pdbx_strand_id
1 'polypeptide(L)'
;MIVPKGLPFSIVNQALGKKAISKMLNTCYRILGLKPTVILRTRRCTPAFAYAARSGASVGIDDMVIPEKKYEIISEAGSGSC
;
A
#
# COMPACT_ATOMS: atom_id res chain seq x y z
N MET A 1 -4.95 15.68 13.28
CA MET A 1 -3.55 15.29 12.99
C MET A 1 -3.27 13.96 13.72
N ILE A 2 -2.97 12.88 12.98
CA ILE A 2 -3.04 11.49 13.46
C ILE A 2 -1.71 11.00 14.06
N VAL A 3 -0.59 11.63 13.69
CA VAL A 3 0.77 11.24 14.11
C VAL A 3 1.06 11.76 15.53
N PRO A 4 1.55 10.92 16.47
CA PRO A 4 1.94 11.35 17.81
C PRO A 4 3.14 12.32 17.78
N LYS A 5 3.19 13.24 18.75
CA LYS A 5 4.15 14.37 18.85
C LYS A 5 5.64 13.99 19.07
N GLY A 6 6.05 12.77 18.74
CA GLY A 6 7.44 12.29 18.87
C GLY A 6 7.95 11.53 17.65
N LEU A 7 7.19 11.49 16.55
CA LEU A 7 7.62 10.88 15.30
C LEU A 7 8.03 11.96 14.28
N PRO A 8 9.13 11.75 13.55
CA PRO A 8 9.55 12.67 12.51
C PRO A 8 8.54 12.66 11.34
N PHE A 9 8.23 13.85 10.82
CA PHE A 9 7.28 14.03 9.71
C PHE A 9 7.73 13.35 8.41
N SER A 10 9.04 13.10 8.26
CA SER A 10 9.60 12.38 7.10
C SER A 10 8.99 10.99 6.89
N ILE A 11 8.49 10.33 7.94
CA ILE A 11 7.89 8.99 7.82
C ILE A 11 6.54 9.02 7.08
N VAL A 12 5.80 10.13 7.20
CA VAL A 12 4.49 10.32 6.56
C VAL A 12 4.57 11.11 5.25
N ASN A 13 5.68 11.79 4.97
CA ASN A 13 5.90 12.53 3.73
C ASN A 13 6.31 11.62 2.55
N GLN A 14 5.55 10.56 2.33
CA GLN A 14 5.75 9.59 1.25
C GLN A 14 4.46 8.82 0.96
N ALA A 15 4.40 8.10 -0.17
CA ALA A 15 3.31 7.18 -0.45
C ALA A 15 3.25 6.06 0.60
N LEU A 16 2.16 6.02 1.37
CA LEU A 16 2.00 5.11 2.50
C LEU A 16 1.43 3.74 2.08
N GLY A 17 2.22 2.97 1.32
CA GLY A 17 1.93 1.56 1.02
C GLY A 17 2.22 0.63 2.20
N LYS A 18 1.81 -0.65 2.11
CA LYS A 18 1.87 -1.66 3.21
C LYS A 18 3.19 -1.64 4.02
N LYS A 19 4.34 -1.59 3.34
CA LYS A 19 5.68 -1.57 3.98
C LYS A 19 5.93 -0.29 4.78
N ALA A 20 5.58 0.87 4.24
CA ALA A 20 5.77 2.16 4.91
C ALA A 20 4.90 2.27 6.18
N ILE A 21 3.67 1.72 6.15
CA ILE A 21 2.76 1.65 7.31
C ILE A 21 3.39 0.81 8.43
N SER A 22 3.90 -0.36 8.07
CA SER A 22 4.56 -1.27 9.02
C SER A 22 5.79 -0.60 9.65
N LYS A 23 6.62 0.06 8.84
CA LYS A 23 7.78 0.83 9.33
C LYS A 23 7.35 1.94 10.29
N MET A 24 6.31 2.70 9.97
CA MET A 24 5.79 3.77 10.82
C MET A 24 5.32 3.24 12.19
N LEU A 25 4.57 2.14 12.22
CA LEU A 25 4.14 1.51 13.48
C LEU A 25 5.33 0.97 14.28
N ASN A 26 6.30 0.35 13.61
CA ASN A 26 7.52 -0.13 14.27
C ASN A 26 8.34 1.02 14.87
N THR A 27 8.51 2.13 14.15
CA THR A 27 9.19 3.31 14.68
C THR A 27 8.42 3.91 15.86
N CYS A 28 7.09 3.97 15.79
CA CYS A 28 6.26 4.40 16.92
C CYS A 28 6.45 3.50 18.15
N TYR A 29 6.50 2.18 17.93
CA TYR A 29 6.69 1.20 18.99
C TYR A 29 8.06 1.36 19.67
N ARG A 30 9.11 1.60 18.90
CA ARG A 30 10.49 1.74 19.42
C ARG A 30 10.73 3.05 20.17
N ILE A 31 10.04 4.14 19.81
CA ILE A 31 10.25 5.46 20.41
C ILE A 31 9.29 5.73 21.56
N LEU A 32 8.00 5.42 21.36
CA LEU A 32 6.92 5.84 22.25
C LEU A 32 6.30 4.67 23.03
N GLY A 33 6.60 3.42 22.65
CA GLY A 33 6.10 2.22 23.30
C GLY A 33 4.71 1.75 22.84
N LEU A 34 4.11 0.83 23.59
CA LEU A 34 2.92 0.09 23.18
C LEU A 34 1.64 0.95 23.13
N LYS A 35 1.31 1.66 24.22
CA LYS A 35 0.08 2.47 24.33
C LYS A 35 -0.11 3.46 23.18
N PRO A 36 0.86 4.33 22.84
CA PRO A 36 0.72 5.28 21.73
C PRO A 36 0.68 4.59 20.36
N THR A 37 1.32 3.43 20.22
CA THR A 37 1.28 2.65 18.97
C THR A 37 -0.11 2.09 18.69
N VAL A 38 -0.81 1.59 19.73
CA VAL A 38 -2.20 1.11 19.61
C VAL A 38 -3.13 2.26 19.24
N ILE A 39 -3.00 3.42 19.92
CA ILE A 39 -3.81 4.61 19.61
C ILE A 39 -3.56 5.10 18.18
N LEU A 40 -2.29 5.13 17.75
CA LEU A 40 -1.92 5.51 16.38
C LEU A 40 -2.55 4.58 15.34
N ARG A 41 -2.49 3.27 15.57
CA ARG A 41 -3.09 2.27 14.68
C ARG A 41 -4.58 2.50 14.51
N THR A 42 -5.31 2.67 15.61
CA THR A 42 -6.75 2.89 15.60
C THR A 42 -7.10 4.21 14.91
N ARG A 43 -6.46 5.32 15.32
CA ARG A 43 -6.71 6.65 14.75
C ARG A 43 -6.36 6.76 13.27
N ARG A 44 -5.41 5.97 12.77
CA ARG A 44 -5.08 5.90 11.35
C ARG A 44 -6.09 5.06 10.57
N CYS A 45 -6.56 3.95 11.14
CA CYS A 45 -7.46 3.01 10.47
C CYS A 45 -8.79 3.65 10.07
N THR A 46 -9.43 4.38 11.00
CA THR A 46 -10.73 5.01 10.76
C THR A 46 -10.76 5.96 9.55
N PRO A 47 -9.91 7.00 9.45
CA PRO A 47 -9.87 7.86 8.27
C PRO A 47 -9.38 7.10 7.04
N ALA A 48 -8.45 6.14 7.17
CA ALA A 48 -8.01 5.34 6.01
C ALA A 48 -9.17 4.56 5.37
N PHE A 49 -10.09 4.02 6.19
CA PHE A 49 -11.29 3.35 5.68
C PHE A 49 -12.24 4.33 4.98
N ALA A 50 -12.43 5.52 5.55
CA ALA A 50 -13.24 6.58 4.93
C ALA A 50 -12.65 7.06 3.59
N TYR A 51 -11.32 7.26 3.52
CA TYR A 51 -10.64 7.63 2.29
C TYR A 51 -10.62 6.50 1.27
N ALA A 52 -10.50 5.24 1.70
CA ALA A 52 -10.60 4.09 0.82
C ALA A 52 -12.00 4.01 0.18
N ALA A 53 -13.07 4.19 0.96
CA ALA A 53 -14.43 4.25 0.43
C ALA A 53 -14.62 5.41 -0.55
N ARG A 54 -14.03 6.59 -0.27
CA ARG A 54 -14.07 7.75 -1.18
C ARG A 54 -13.20 7.58 -2.43
N SER A 55 -12.17 6.73 -2.39
CA SER A 55 -11.27 6.53 -3.52
C SER A 55 -11.95 5.89 -4.73
N GLY A 56 -13.09 5.22 -4.53
CA GLY A 56 -13.85 4.61 -5.61
C GLY A 56 -13.07 3.54 -6.37
N ALA A 57 -12.01 2.97 -5.77
CA ALA A 57 -11.22 1.93 -6.40
C ALA A 57 -12.11 0.72 -6.72
N SER A 58 -12.35 0.48 -8.00
CA SER A 58 -13.10 -0.63 -8.57
C SER A 58 -12.18 -1.50 -9.43
N VAL A 59 -12.64 -2.72 -9.74
CA VAL A 59 -11.96 -3.62 -10.69
C VAL A 59 -12.97 -3.99 -11.76
N GLY A 60 -12.69 -3.60 -13.01
CA GLY A 60 -13.49 -3.92 -14.19
C GLY A 60 -12.76 -4.88 -15.13
N ILE A 61 -13.46 -5.32 -16.20
CA ILE A 61 -12.86 -6.11 -17.26
C ILE A 61 -11.76 -5.32 -17.99
N ASP A 62 -11.93 -3.99 -18.11
CA ASP A 62 -10.97 -3.08 -18.74
C ASP A 62 -9.70 -2.83 -17.89
N ASP A 63 -9.71 -3.16 -16.59
CA ASP A 63 -8.49 -3.14 -15.76
C ASP A 63 -7.54 -4.31 -16.09
N MET A 64 -8.03 -5.34 -16.79
CA MET A 64 -7.22 -6.48 -17.23
C MET A 64 -6.59 -6.21 -18.61
N VAL A 65 -5.50 -5.44 -18.60
CA VAL A 65 -4.73 -5.16 -19.82
C VAL A 65 -4.01 -6.42 -20.32
N ILE A 66 -4.44 -6.93 -21.47
CA ILE A 66 -3.75 -8.00 -22.20
C ILE A 66 -2.66 -7.36 -23.07
N PRO A 67 -1.37 -7.65 -22.86
CA PRO A 67 -0.30 -7.09 -23.67
C PRO A 67 -0.36 -7.63 -25.10
N GLU A 68 -0.24 -6.76 -26.11
CA GLU A 68 -0.31 -7.16 -27.53
C GLU A 68 0.78 -8.18 -27.91
N LYS A 69 1.96 -8.08 -27.28
CA LYS A 69 3.09 -9.01 -27.44
C LYS A 69 2.81 -10.44 -26.95
N LYS A 70 1.67 -10.68 -26.31
CA LYS A 70 1.28 -12.03 -25.86
C LYS A 70 1.21 -13.02 -27.04
N TYR A 71 0.75 -12.57 -28.20
CA TYR A 71 0.65 -13.42 -29.39
C TYR A 71 2.03 -13.77 -29.98
N GLU A 72 2.97 -12.82 -29.97
CA GLU A 72 4.35 -13.01 -30.42
C GLU A 72 5.07 -14.04 -29.55
N ILE A 73 4.97 -13.91 -28.22
CA ILE A 73 5.60 -14.84 -27.26
C ILE A 73 5.05 -16.27 -27.41
N ILE A 74 3.74 -16.42 -27.66
CA ILE A 74 3.11 -17.73 -27.89
C ILE A 74 3.60 -18.36 -29.20
N SER A 75 3.75 -17.54 -30.26
CA SER A 75 4.25 -18.00 -31.55
C SER A 75 5.70 -18.46 -31.47
N GLU A 76 6.56 -17.71 -30.77
CA GLU A 76 7.96 -18.08 -30.56
C GLU A 76 8.07 -19.39 -29.76
N ALA A 77 7.34 -19.50 -28.64
CA ALA A 77 7.36 -20.71 -27.80
C ALA A 77 6.79 -21.96 -28.49
N GLY A 78 5.77 -21.80 -29.35
CA GLY A 78 5.18 -22.91 -30.12
C GLY A 78 6.05 -23.39 -31.30
N SER A 79 7.00 -22.57 -31.75
CA SER A 79 7.87 -22.87 -32.90
C SER A 79 9.27 -23.40 -32.52
N GLY A 80 9.57 -23.48 -31.21
CA GLY A 80 10.91 -23.76 -30.69
C GLY A 80 10.98 -24.90 -29.68
N SER A 81 10.34 -26.04 -29.94
CA SER A 81 10.69 -27.31 -29.29
C SER A 81 10.27 -28.51 -30.15
N CYS A 82 10.98 -28.71 -31.26
CA CYS A 82 11.34 -30.04 -31.72
C CYS A 82 12.78 -30.00 -32.25
#